data_AF-A0A849VG25-F1
#
_entry.id   AF-A0A849VG25-F1
#
_cell.length_a   1.000
_cell.length_b   1.000
_cell.length_c   1.000
_cell.angle_alpha   90.00
_cell.angle_beta   90.00
_cell.angle_gamma   90.00
#
_symmetry.space_group_name_H-M   'P 1'
#
loop_
_entity.id
_entity.type
_entity.pdbx_description
1 polymer ?
#
loop_
_entity_poly.entity_id
_entity_poly.type
_entity_poly.pdbx_seq_one_letter_code
_entity_poly.pdbx_strand_id
1 'polypeptide(L)'
;MAFKLNSLCLALSLGASNYVMASCGGIGDGASAYISGTTLLIKGSSASETFTLTSSGDDLTVTRKQGNSSSCDLFQLSQLSNIKATLGNGNDNYDGSQVSLTQQIYGDAGNDNINSGSKNDLLYGGAGDDTLSGQGGNDQLHGESGKDILSGGNGDDILKGGDDHDKLFGDGNNDTLFGENGGDLLMGGQGTDILFGGNDNDYLGGGCRLSNAGNSYIYQLSSCNSNNDGGDTLYGGNGHDVLSGGEGNDKLYGEDGNDYLTGNGGREDRLYGGDGDDALLEAGDASVNSIKWHKAWGNGGDDLMFVYGEDSDQEGGSGNDVIITSSTQYDAKIDGGKNGDYIWSADSAPQGTCGKGDDKGMVFLNSCENVTWVKDYQGLLSKVDKKSNYDNPYYDAANSVVELSSPHNGYDKGWRSFGSRPYALFDIVSSVVFNRWLDDQTTTPYSYHEWKVTIHIGSGIYGTYTNCMEDNFSYKCKYLIQQNQICYDKSGDTVDCG
;
A
#
# COMPACT_ATOMS: atom_id res chain seq x y z
N MET A 1 -8.30 -32.74 43.34
CA MET A 1 -6.88 -32.68 43.75
C MET A 1 -6.46 -34.08 44.21
N ALA A 2 -5.81 -34.83 43.32
CA ALA A 2 -5.20 -36.13 43.60
C ALA A 2 -4.12 -36.37 42.54
N PHE A 3 -2.85 -36.09 42.87
CA PHE A 3 -1.72 -36.48 42.04
C PHE A 3 -1.53 -38.00 42.11
N LYS A 4 -1.33 -38.66 40.98
CA LYS A 4 -0.73 -40.00 40.95
C LYS A 4 0.78 -39.85 40.84
N LEU A 5 1.47 -39.84 41.99
CA LEU A 5 2.94 -39.99 42.08
C LEU A 5 3.48 -41.19 41.28
N ASN A 6 2.63 -42.19 40.99
CA ASN A 6 3.03 -43.44 40.35
C ASN A 6 3.41 -43.31 38.87
N SER A 7 2.92 -42.29 38.15
CA SER A 7 3.25 -42.12 36.71
C SER A 7 4.68 -41.62 36.52
N LEU A 8 5.10 -40.66 37.35
CA LEU A 8 6.44 -40.05 37.31
C LEU A 8 7.53 -41.03 37.79
N CYS A 9 7.23 -41.84 38.82
CA CYS A 9 8.16 -42.84 39.35
C CYS A 9 8.38 -44.05 38.42
N LEU A 10 7.41 -44.40 37.56
CA LEU A 10 7.56 -45.51 36.62
C LEU A 10 8.36 -45.11 35.37
N ALA A 11 8.34 -43.83 34.98
CA ALA A 11 9.12 -43.30 33.85
C ALA A 11 10.63 -43.21 34.16
N LEU A 12 10.97 -42.76 35.38
CA LEU A 12 12.36 -42.72 35.87
C LEU A 12 13.01 -44.11 35.96
N SER A 13 12.23 -45.18 36.15
CA SER A 13 12.77 -46.54 36.25
C SER A 13 12.97 -47.24 34.89
N LEU A 14 12.46 -46.68 33.79
CA LEU A 14 12.53 -47.25 32.45
C LEU A 14 13.40 -46.44 31.46
N GLY A 15 13.97 -45.31 31.88
CA GLY A 15 14.85 -44.49 31.03
C GLY A 15 14.15 -43.86 29.82
N ALA A 16 12.83 -43.66 29.90
CA ALA A 16 12.02 -43.09 28.82
C ALA A 16 11.85 -41.58 29.01
N SER A 17 12.25 -40.79 28.00
CA SER A 17 12.31 -39.32 28.06
C SER A 17 11.03 -38.58 27.62
N ASN A 18 9.93 -39.28 27.32
CA ASN A 18 8.84 -38.74 26.49
C ASN A 18 7.46 -38.76 27.20
N TYR A 19 7.23 -38.00 28.28
CA TYR A 19 5.88 -37.97 28.89
C TYR A 19 5.44 -36.61 29.48
N VAL A 20 4.12 -36.39 29.38
CA VAL A 20 3.32 -35.41 30.13
C VAL A 20 3.49 -35.65 31.63
N MET A 21 3.86 -34.63 32.40
CA MET A 21 4.09 -34.74 33.85
C MET A 21 2.79 -34.87 34.64
N ALA A 22 1.72 -34.23 34.17
CA ALA A 22 0.38 -34.33 34.71
C ALA A 22 -0.64 -33.96 33.63
N SER A 23 -1.73 -34.73 33.52
CA SER A 23 -2.89 -34.37 32.71
C SER A 23 -4.14 -34.24 33.57
N CYS A 24 -4.98 -33.25 33.29
CA CYS A 24 -6.25 -33.04 33.99
C CYS A 24 -7.47 -33.50 33.16
N GLY A 25 -7.50 -34.80 32.81
CA GLY A 25 -8.60 -35.38 32.03
C GLY A 25 -8.54 -34.99 30.54
N GLY A 26 -8.81 -35.94 29.66
CA GLY A 26 -8.83 -35.71 28.22
C GLY A 26 -10.24 -35.48 27.71
N ILE A 27 -10.39 -34.61 26.72
CA ILE A 27 -11.57 -34.59 25.86
C ILE A 27 -11.39 -35.78 24.91
N GLY A 28 -12.37 -36.69 24.87
CA GLY A 28 -12.25 -37.99 24.20
C GLY A 28 -12.47 -37.94 22.68
N ASP A 29 -11.83 -36.99 22.00
CA ASP A 29 -12.10 -36.63 20.60
C ASP A 29 -10.91 -36.76 19.64
N GLY A 30 -9.77 -37.26 20.15
CA GLY A 30 -8.61 -37.60 19.33
C GLY A 30 -7.52 -36.54 19.27
N ALA A 31 -7.77 -35.33 19.79
CA ALA A 31 -6.75 -34.31 19.99
C ALA A 31 -5.82 -34.67 21.17
N SER A 32 -4.56 -34.21 21.10
CA SER A 32 -3.52 -34.58 22.07
C SER A 32 -2.34 -33.60 22.09
N ALA A 33 -1.64 -33.53 23.22
CA ALA A 33 -0.34 -32.90 23.35
C ALA A 33 0.68 -33.92 23.89
N TYR A 34 1.84 -34.07 23.24
CA TYR A 34 2.87 -35.05 23.65
C TYR A 34 4.27 -34.68 23.13
N ILE A 35 5.31 -35.22 23.77
CA ILE A 35 6.70 -34.98 23.38
C ILE A 35 7.19 -36.08 22.41
N SER A 36 7.87 -35.66 21.34
CA SER A 36 8.63 -36.52 20.45
C SER A 36 10.07 -36.00 20.32
N GLY A 37 11.03 -36.63 21.00
CA GLY A 37 12.39 -36.12 21.09
C GLY A 37 12.44 -34.88 22.00
N THR A 38 12.79 -33.72 21.45
CA THR A 38 12.73 -32.43 22.14
C THR A 38 11.65 -31.51 21.58
N THR A 39 10.73 -32.04 20.77
CA THR A 39 9.60 -31.30 20.20
C THR A 39 8.33 -31.60 20.98
N LEU A 40 7.63 -30.55 21.42
CA LEU A 40 6.24 -30.67 21.86
C LEU A 40 5.33 -30.69 20.63
N LEU A 41 4.58 -31.76 20.45
CA LEU A 41 3.58 -31.90 19.39
C LEU A 41 2.19 -31.66 19.97
N ILE A 42 1.44 -30.75 19.35
CA ILE A 42 0.03 -30.49 19.62
C ILE A 42 -0.77 -30.89 18.38
N LYS A 43 -1.85 -31.65 18.58
CA LYS A 43 -2.77 -32.06 17.52
C LYS A 43 -4.19 -31.76 17.99
N GLY A 44 -4.90 -30.90 17.28
CA GLY A 44 -6.33 -30.68 17.51
C GLY A 44 -7.20 -31.70 16.78
N SER A 45 -8.50 -31.44 16.77
CA SER A 45 -9.51 -32.30 16.17
C SER A 45 -10.24 -31.59 15.04
N SER A 46 -11.36 -32.13 14.58
CA SER A 46 -12.18 -31.49 13.54
C SER A 46 -13.18 -30.46 14.10
N ALA A 47 -13.00 -30.00 15.33
CA ALA A 47 -13.93 -29.15 16.05
C ALA A 47 -13.20 -27.91 16.55
N SER A 48 -13.90 -26.78 16.60
CA SER A 48 -13.36 -25.53 17.10
C SER A 48 -12.86 -25.61 18.54
N GLU A 49 -11.59 -25.30 18.72
CA GLU A 49 -10.81 -25.47 19.93
C GLU A 49 -10.07 -24.19 20.30
N THR A 50 -9.62 -24.14 21.56
CA THR A 50 -8.71 -23.10 22.02
C THR A 50 -7.56 -23.75 22.76
N PHE A 51 -6.36 -23.55 22.26
CA PHE A 51 -5.09 -23.94 22.87
C PHE A 51 -4.43 -22.70 23.48
N THR A 52 -4.15 -22.74 24.77
CA THR A 52 -3.43 -21.67 25.48
C THR A 52 -2.23 -22.26 26.17
N LEU A 53 -1.05 -21.77 25.80
CA LEU A 53 0.22 -22.19 26.37
C LEU A 53 0.66 -21.16 27.40
N THR A 54 0.89 -21.61 28.63
CA THR A 54 1.35 -20.75 29.72
C THR A 54 2.61 -21.32 30.34
N SER A 55 3.63 -20.48 30.48
CA SER A 55 4.87 -20.86 31.16
C SER A 55 4.99 -20.20 32.53
N SER A 56 5.47 -20.94 33.52
CA SER A 56 5.82 -20.43 34.85
C SER A 56 7.10 -21.08 35.34
N GLY A 57 8.24 -20.38 35.19
CA GLY A 57 9.53 -20.98 35.46
C GLY A 57 9.87 -22.03 34.40
N ASP A 58 10.17 -23.26 34.81
CA ASP A 58 10.41 -24.38 33.88
C ASP A 58 9.12 -25.10 33.47
N ASP A 59 7.99 -24.81 34.12
CA ASP A 59 6.72 -25.46 33.85
C ASP A 59 6.05 -24.85 32.62
N LEU A 60 5.66 -25.69 31.66
CA LEU A 60 4.81 -25.33 30.51
C LEU A 60 3.47 -26.06 30.63
N THR A 61 2.37 -25.32 30.69
CA THR A 61 1.01 -25.87 30.69
C THR A 61 0.36 -25.61 29.34
N VAL A 62 -0.04 -26.67 28.65
CA VAL A 62 -0.92 -26.61 27.47
C VAL A 62 -2.35 -26.78 27.97
N THR A 63 -3.17 -25.74 27.88
CA THR A 63 -4.60 -25.80 28.18
C THR A 63 -5.36 -25.89 26.89
N ARG A 64 -6.26 -26.87 26.77
CA ARG A 64 -7.17 -27.01 25.63
C ARG A 64 -8.61 -26.85 26.08
N LYS A 65 -9.41 -26.12 25.32
CA LYS A 65 -10.84 -25.93 25.55
C LYS A 65 -11.61 -26.22 24.27
N GLN A 66 -12.73 -26.94 24.40
CA GLN A 66 -13.69 -27.18 23.32
C GLN A 66 -15.09 -26.99 23.90
N GLY A 67 -15.81 -25.95 23.47
CA GLY A 67 -17.07 -25.56 24.08
C GLY A 67 -16.94 -25.34 25.60
N ASN A 68 -17.66 -26.14 26.40
CA ASN A 68 -17.62 -26.10 27.87
C ASN A 68 -16.64 -27.11 28.50
N SER A 69 -15.97 -27.92 27.68
CA SER A 69 -15.01 -28.93 28.11
C SER A 69 -13.59 -28.37 28.06
N SER A 70 -12.75 -28.79 29.00
CA SER A 70 -11.35 -28.37 29.08
C SER A 70 -10.46 -29.53 29.50
N SER A 71 -9.26 -29.58 28.95
CA SER A 71 -8.15 -30.44 29.37
C SER A 71 -6.89 -29.61 29.57
N CYS A 72 -5.94 -30.16 30.31
CA CYS A 72 -4.63 -29.54 30.48
C CYS A 72 -3.54 -30.60 30.59
N ASP A 73 -2.38 -30.31 29.99
CA ASP A 73 -1.19 -31.15 30.01
C ASP A 73 0.03 -30.31 30.43
N LEU A 74 0.82 -30.83 31.37
CA LEU A 74 2.00 -30.16 31.93
C LEU A 74 3.30 -30.79 31.41
N PHE A 75 4.23 -29.94 30.98
CA PHE A 75 5.56 -30.28 30.44
C PHE A 75 6.66 -29.45 31.13
N GLN A 76 7.93 -29.74 30.81
CA GLN A 76 9.08 -28.93 31.25
C GLN A 76 9.72 -28.24 30.05
N LEU A 77 9.90 -26.92 30.10
CA LEU A 77 10.53 -26.14 29.02
C LEU A 77 11.98 -26.58 28.79
N SER A 78 12.70 -26.95 29.83
CA SER A 78 14.10 -27.42 29.78
C SER A 78 14.30 -28.70 28.95
N GLN A 79 13.22 -29.41 28.62
CA GLN A 79 13.24 -30.60 27.77
C GLN A 79 12.89 -30.30 26.31
N LEU A 80 12.44 -29.08 26.02
CA LEU A 80 11.90 -28.69 24.73
C LEU A 80 12.87 -27.78 23.99
N SER A 81 12.93 -27.99 22.67
CA SER A 81 13.67 -27.11 21.75
C SER A 81 12.72 -26.35 20.83
N ASN A 82 11.53 -26.91 20.55
CA ASN A 82 10.53 -26.29 19.70
C ASN A 82 9.14 -26.87 19.98
N ILE A 83 8.12 -26.21 19.45
CA ILE A 83 6.72 -26.64 19.46
C ILE A 83 6.28 -26.81 18.00
N LYS A 84 5.53 -27.87 17.72
CA LYS A 84 4.79 -28.00 16.46
C LYS A 84 3.33 -28.32 16.75
N ALA A 85 2.43 -27.52 16.20
CA ALA A 85 0.99 -27.70 16.36
C ALA A 85 0.29 -27.86 15.01
N THR A 86 -0.73 -28.72 14.98
CA THR A 86 -1.64 -28.89 13.85
C THR A 86 -3.05 -28.81 14.43
N LEU A 87 -3.81 -27.77 14.11
CA LEU A 87 -5.04 -27.40 14.82
C LEU A 87 -6.24 -28.21 14.28
N GLY A 88 -6.40 -28.32 12.96
CA GLY A 88 -7.32 -29.25 12.33
C GLY A 88 -8.37 -28.52 11.49
N ASN A 89 -9.61 -29.02 11.47
CA ASN A 89 -10.62 -28.53 10.52
C ASN A 89 -11.65 -27.56 11.15
N GLY A 90 -11.46 -27.19 12.41
CA GLY A 90 -12.39 -26.31 13.12
C GLY A 90 -11.80 -24.91 13.22
N ASN A 91 -12.65 -23.91 13.40
CA ASN A 91 -12.18 -22.56 13.70
C ASN A 91 -11.48 -22.55 15.08
N ASP A 92 -10.16 -22.53 15.07
CA ASP A 92 -9.33 -22.76 16.24
C ASP A 92 -8.67 -21.48 16.74
N ASN A 93 -8.27 -21.48 18.00
CA ASN A 93 -7.50 -20.39 18.58
C ASN A 93 -6.25 -20.96 19.26
N TYR A 94 -5.07 -20.52 18.85
CA TYR A 94 -3.79 -20.89 19.41
C TYR A 94 -3.11 -19.66 20.01
N ASP A 95 -2.85 -19.68 21.31
CA ASP A 95 -2.08 -18.65 22.01
C ASP A 95 -0.80 -19.26 22.60
N GLY A 96 0.31 -19.05 21.87
CA GLY A 96 1.68 -19.39 22.24
C GLY A 96 2.52 -18.21 22.74
N SER A 97 1.91 -17.03 22.92
CA SER A 97 2.61 -15.75 23.14
C SER A 97 3.53 -15.69 24.35
N GLN A 98 3.25 -16.50 25.37
CA GLN A 98 4.05 -16.54 26.60
C GLN A 98 5.27 -17.46 26.50
N VAL A 99 5.45 -18.18 25.38
CA VAL A 99 6.47 -19.22 25.25
C VAL A 99 7.64 -18.73 24.39
N SER A 100 8.85 -18.78 24.94
CA SER A 100 10.09 -18.40 24.23
C SER A 100 10.77 -19.60 23.55
N LEU A 101 10.01 -20.40 22.80
CA LEU A 101 10.51 -21.49 21.94
C LEU A 101 10.10 -21.19 20.51
N THR A 102 10.86 -21.68 19.52
CA THR A 102 10.43 -21.63 18.12
C THR A 102 9.21 -22.52 17.92
N GLN A 103 8.22 -22.02 17.18
CA GLN A 103 6.91 -22.62 16.98
C GLN A 103 6.66 -22.83 15.50
N GLN A 104 6.14 -24.00 15.16
CA GLN A 104 5.65 -24.30 13.82
C GLN A 104 4.17 -24.68 13.91
N ILE A 105 3.30 -23.79 13.46
CA ILE A 105 1.85 -23.94 13.63
C ILE A 105 1.19 -24.09 12.26
N TYR A 106 0.27 -25.05 12.17
CA TYR A 106 -0.59 -25.25 11.00
C TYR A 106 -2.04 -25.15 11.49
N GLY A 107 -2.79 -24.17 11.00
CA GLY A 107 -4.23 -24.06 11.21
C GLY A 107 -4.98 -25.22 10.55
N ASP A 108 -4.61 -25.52 9.31
CA ASP A 108 -5.23 -26.48 8.38
C ASP A 108 -6.51 -25.92 7.72
N ALA A 109 -7.68 -26.07 8.33
CA ALA A 109 -8.92 -25.57 7.73
C ALA A 109 -9.86 -24.99 8.78
N GLY A 110 -10.66 -24.02 8.37
CA GLY A 110 -11.45 -23.21 9.29
C GLY A 110 -10.85 -21.83 9.42
N ASN A 111 -11.55 -20.95 10.14
CA ASN A 111 -11.07 -19.59 10.37
C ASN A 111 -10.33 -19.57 11.71
N ASP A 112 -9.01 -19.57 11.66
CA ASP A 112 -8.12 -19.78 12.78
C ASP A 112 -7.52 -18.47 13.29
N ASN A 113 -7.26 -18.42 14.59
CA ASN A 113 -6.53 -17.32 15.22
C ASN A 113 -5.26 -17.86 15.86
N ILE A 114 -4.10 -17.52 15.32
CA ILE A 114 -2.81 -18.06 15.72
C ILE A 114 -1.93 -16.91 16.18
N ASN A 115 -1.59 -16.91 17.46
CA ASN A 115 -0.65 -15.98 18.06
C ASN A 115 0.58 -16.75 18.57
N SER A 116 1.73 -16.53 17.94
CA SER A 116 2.99 -17.16 18.31
C SER A 116 3.79 -16.30 19.29
N GLY A 117 5.10 -16.52 19.40
CA GLY A 117 5.93 -16.10 20.53
C GLY A 117 7.02 -15.10 20.15
N SER A 118 8.03 -14.98 21.00
CA SER A 118 9.16 -14.04 20.79
C SER A 118 10.36 -14.66 20.06
N LYS A 119 10.12 -15.68 19.25
CA LYS A 119 11.13 -16.43 18.52
C LYS A 119 10.71 -16.50 17.06
N ASN A 120 11.70 -16.78 16.21
CA ASN A 120 11.50 -17.04 14.79
C ASN A 120 10.58 -18.25 14.60
N ASP A 121 9.33 -17.95 14.32
CA ASP A 121 8.20 -18.86 14.23
C ASP A 121 7.78 -19.03 12.76
N LEU A 122 7.06 -20.12 12.48
CA LEU A 122 6.55 -20.45 11.15
C LEU A 122 5.08 -20.81 11.26
N LEU A 123 4.21 -19.97 10.70
CA LEU A 123 2.77 -20.08 10.80
C LEU A 123 2.16 -20.31 9.41
N TYR A 124 1.26 -21.28 9.33
CA TYR A 124 0.38 -21.52 8.18
C TYR A 124 -1.06 -21.43 8.67
N GLY A 125 -1.86 -20.55 8.07
CA GLY A 125 -3.30 -20.46 8.29
C GLY A 125 -3.99 -21.68 7.68
N GLY A 126 -3.97 -21.75 6.35
CA GLY A 126 -4.51 -22.88 5.61
C GLY A 126 -5.72 -22.46 4.79
N ALA A 127 -6.84 -23.16 4.97
CA ALA A 127 -8.07 -22.84 4.25
C ALA A 127 -9.09 -22.18 5.18
N GLY A 128 -9.46 -20.94 4.92
CA GLY A 128 -10.39 -20.16 5.72
C GLY A 128 -9.90 -18.74 5.90
N ASP A 129 -10.68 -17.90 6.57
CA ASP A 129 -10.25 -16.53 6.87
C ASP A 129 -9.49 -16.52 8.20
N ASP A 130 -8.17 -16.49 8.14
CA ASP A 130 -7.28 -16.68 9.27
C ASP A 130 -6.72 -15.36 9.83
N THR A 131 -6.27 -15.40 11.08
CA THR A 131 -5.54 -14.30 11.72
C THR A 131 -4.26 -14.84 12.33
N LEU A 132 -3.11 -14.40 11.80
CA LEU A 132 -1.78 -14.87 12.19
C LEU A 132 -0.97 -13.72 12.79
N SER A 133 -0.33 -13.94 13.92
CA SER A 133 0.56 -12.96 14.57
C SER A 133 1.87 -13.61 15.01
N GLY A 134 2.99 -13.13 14.45
CA GLY A 134 4.36 -13.56 14.74
C GLY A 134 4.85 -13.08 16.11
N GLN A 135 4.46 -11.85 16.49
CA GLN A 135 4.88 -11.09 17.68
C GLN A 135 6.30 -10.57 17.61
N GLY A 136 7.30 -11.44 17.67
CA GLY A 136 8.64 -10.97 17.36
C GLY A 136 9.69 -12.06 17.30
N GLY A 137 10.84 -11.71 16.76
CA GLY A 137 11.65 -12.69 16.06
C GLY A 137 11.47 -12.48 14.55
N ASN A 138 12.25 -13.19 13.75
CA ASN A 138 12.12 -13.14 12.29
C ASN A 138 11.24 -14.31 11.85
N ASP A 139 9.99 -14.01 11.59
CA ASP A 139 8.89 -14.94 11.42
C ASP A 139 8.56 -15.17 9.94
N GLN A 140 7.93 -16.31 9.66
CA GLN A 140 7.35 -16.63 8.36
C GLN A 140 5.88 -16.94 8.53
N LEU A 141 5.02 -16.13 7.92
CA LEU A 141 3.57 -16.25 8.01
C LEU A 141 3.00 -16.50 6.61
N HIS A 142 2.15 -17.52 6.50
CA HIS A 142 1.46 -17.91 5.27
C HIS A 142 -0.04 -17.97 5.57
N GLY A 143 -0.85 -17.09 4.96
CA GLY A 143 -2.30 -17.15 5.03
C GLY A 143 -2.85 -18.37 4.29
N GLU A 144 -2.38 -18.54 3.05
CA GLU A 144 -2.75 -19.59 2.09
C GLU A 144 -4.06 -19.30 1.34
N SER A 145 -5.23 -19.69 1.81
CA SER A 145 -6.46 -19.50 1.03
C SER A 145 -7.61 -19.02 1.89
N GLY A 146 -8.21 -17.89 1.51
CA GLY A 146 -9.22 -17.19 2.28
C GLY A 146 -8.76 -15.77 2.59
N LYS A 147 -9.57 -14.99 3.30
CA LYS A 147 -9.26 -13.58 3.56
C LYS A 147 -8.51 -13.44 4.87
N ASP A 148 -7.21 -13.35 4.79
CA ASP A 148 -6.33 -13.48 5.93
C ASP A 148 -5.86 -12.14 6.49
N ILE A 149 -5.52 -12.15 7.78
CA ILE A 149 -4.90 -11.02 8.48
C ILE A 149 -3.58 -11.48 9.08
N LEU A 150 -2.47 -10.97 8.57
CA LEU A 150 -1.12 -11.33 9.00
C LEU A 150 -0.41 -10.13 9.62
N SER A 151 0.19 -10.31 10.79
CA SER A 151 1.05 -9.34 11.47
C SER A 151 2.37 -10.00 11.85
N GLY A 152 3.48 -9.50 11.31
CA GLY A 152 4.84 -9.98 11.62
C GLY A 152 5.22 -9.64 13.06
N GLY A 153 5.18 -8.35 13.37
CA GLY A 153 5.44 -7.85 14.71
C GLY A 153 6.79 -7.14 14.78
N ASN A 154 7.73 -7.64 15.60
CA ASN A 154 9.08 -7.07 15.63
C ASN A 154 10.09 -8.08 15.10
N GLY A 155 10.80 -7.73 14.05
CA GLY A 155 11.85 -8.56 13.46
C GLY A 155 11.82 -8.44 11.95
N ASP A 156 12.79 -9.03 11.27
CA ASP A 156 12.75 -9.01 9.81
C ASP A 156 11.88 -10.19 9.34
N ASP A 157 10.62 -9.92 9.02
CA ASP A 157 9.58 -10.92 8.79
C ASP A 157 9.30 -11.18 7.31
N ILE A 158 8.73 -12.35 7.00
CA ILE A 158 8.23 -12.71 5.67
C ILE A 158 6.77 -13.09 5.77
N LEU A 159 5.89 -12.31 5.12
CA LEU A 159 4.45 -12.51 5.11
C LEU A 159 3.99 -12.84 3.69
N LYS A 160 3.11 -13.83 3.58
CA LYS A 160 2.44 -14.21 2.34
C LYS A 160 0.94 -14.31 2.57
N GLY A 161 0.16 -13.51 1.85
CA GLY A 161 -1.30 -13.56 1.87
C GLY A 161 -1.78 -14.89 1.28
N GLY A 162 -1.70 -15.00 -0.04
CA GLY A 162 -2.05 -16.22 -0.76
C GLY A 162 -3.15 -15.94 -1.77
N ASP A 163 -4.25 -16.68 -1.69
CA ASP A 163 -5.43 -16.47 -2.52
C ASP A 163 -6.50 -15.67 -1.74
N ASP A 164 -7.22 -14.79 -2.43
CA ASP A 164 -8.28 -13.89 -1.93
C ASP A 164 -7.73 -12.56 -1.38
N HIS A 165 -8.51 -11.84 -0.57
CA HIS A 165 -8.19 -10.44 -0.22
C HIS A 165 -7.61 -10.36 1.18
N ASP A 166 -6.32 -10.11 1.27
CA ASP A 166 -5.55 -10.22 2.49
C ASP A 166 -5.15 -8.86 3.07
N LYS A 167 -4.78 -8.88 4.35
CA LYS A 167 -4.23 -7.74 5.07
C LYS A 167 -2.91 -8.14 5.72
N LEU A 168 -1.82 -7.57 5.23
CA LEU A 168 -0.46 -7.88 5.69
C LEU A 168 0.15 -6.65 6.36
N PHE A 169 0.68 -6.84 7.56
CA PHE A 169 1.34 -5.82 8.36
C PHE A 169 2.73 -6.32 8.76
N GLY A 170 3.80 -5.70 8.23
CA GLY A 170 5.18 -5.97 8.67
C GLY A 170 5.42 -5.50 10.11
N ASP A 171 4.77 -4.38 10.47
CA ASP A 171 4.86 -3.68 11.75
C ASP A 171 6.20 -2.97 11.95
N GLY A 172 7.27 -3.66 12.30
CA GLY A 172 8.56 -2.97 12.44
C GLY A 172 9.76 -3.88 12.31
N ASN A 173 10.88 -3.25 11.94
CA ASN A 173 12.06 -3.84 11.29
C ASN A 173 11.84 -4.04 9.78
N ASN A 174 12.72 -4.78 9.09
CA ASN A 174 12.74 -4.79 7.62
C ASN A 174 12.00 -6.02 7.12
N ASP A 175 10.83 -5.81 6.56
CA ASP A 175 9.90 -6.88 6.24
C ASP A 175 9.81 -7.15 4.74
N THR A 176 9.39 -8.36 4.39
CA THR A 176 9.05 -8.71 3.01
C THR A 176 7.64 -9.26 2.95
N LEU A 177 6.75 -8.55 2.25
CA LEU A 177 5.32 -8.87 2.14
C LEU A 177 4.97 -9.25 0.70
N PHE A 178 4.19 -10.31 0.54
CA PHE A 178 3.64 -10.76 -0.74
C PHE A 178 2.12 -10.89 -0.61
N GLY A 179 1.35 -10.10 -1.35
CA GLY A 179 -0.10 -10.24 -1.45
C GLY A 179 -0.47 -11.54 -2.18
N GLU A 180 0.14 -11.74 -3.35
CA GLU A 180 -0.06 -12.88 -4.24
C GLU A 180 -1.32 -12.75 -5.14
N ASN A 181 -2.45 -13.39 -4.86
CA ASN A 181 -3.64 -13.31 -5.71
C ASN A 181 -4.83 -12.66 -4.99
N GLY A 182 -5.32 -11.54 -5.51
CA GLY A 182 -6.52 -10.87 -5.00
C GLY A 182 -6.18 -9.43 -4.62
N GLY A 183 -7.20 -8.61 -4.37
CA GLY A 183 -6.97 -7.20 -4.03
C GLY A 183 -6.55 -7.05 -2.57
N ASP A 184 -5.28 -6.78 -2.31
CA ASP A 184 -4.67 -6.85 -0.99
C ASP A 184 -4.40 -5.48 -0.37
N LEU A 185 -4.24 -5.45 0.96
CA LEU A 185 -3.67 -4.32 1.70
C LEU A 185 -2.37 -4.73 2.36
N LEU A 186 -1.26 -4.16 1.90
CA LEU A 186 0.08 -4.36 2.44
C LEU A 186 0.58 -3.08 3.11
N MET A 187 1.02 -3.20 4.36
CA MET A 187 1.66 -2.12 5.10
C MET A 187 3.01 -2.61 5.65
N GLY A 188 4.13 -2.05 5.18
CA GLY A 188 5.48 -2.41 5.65
C GLY A 188 5.67 -2.02 7.11
N GLY A 189 5.47 -0.75 7.44
CA GLY A 189 5.45 -0.27 8.81
C GLY A 189 6.67 0.58 9.15
N GLN A 190 7.63 0.03 9.91
CA GLN A 190 8.83 0.75 10.33
C GLN A 190 10.08 0.03 9.87
N GLY A 191 10.73 0.48 8.82
CA GLY A 191 11.98 -0.16 8.41
C GLY A 191 12.25 0.11 6.96
N THR A 192 13.08 -0.73 6.35
CA THR A 192 13.28 -0.72 4.90
C THR A 192 12.63 -1.97 4.36
N ASP A 193 11.42 -1.80 3.86
CA ASP A 193 10.51 -2.89 3.54
C ASP A 193 10.47 -3.17 2.04
N ILE A 194 10.08 -4.40 1.70
CA ILE A 194 9.85 -4.82 0.32
C ILE A 194 8.45 -5.41 0.21
N LEU A 195 7.60 -4.77 -0.59
CA LEU A 195 6.19 -5.15 -0.77
C LEU A 195 5.95 -5.53 -2.22
N PHE A 196 5.25 -6.65 -2.43
CA PHE A 196 4.75 -7.10 -3.72
C PHE A 196 3.23 -7.27 -3.62
N GLY A 197 2.45 -6.49 -4.38
CA GLY A 197 1.00 -6.63 -4.45
C GLY A 197 0.64 -7.96 -5.10
N GLY A 198 0.89 -8.08 -6.40
CA GLY A 198 0.76 -9.35 -7.12
C GLY A 198 -0.22 -9.25 -8.27
N ASN A 199 -1.37 -9.89 -8.15
CA ASN A 199 -2.44 -9.84 -9.14
C ASN A 199 -3.67 -9.14 -8.56
N ASP A 200 -4.42 -8.47 -9.43
CA ASP A 200 -5.57 -7.65 -9.08
C ASP A 200 -5.13 -6.33 -8.42
N ASN A 201 -6.07 -5.50 -7.98
CA ASN A 201 -5.79 -4.11 -7.65
C ASN A 201 -5.35 -3.98 -6.17
N ASP A 202 -4.14 -3.52 -5.89
CA ASP A 202 -3.60 -3.57 -4.54
C ASP A 202 -3.46 -2.20 -3.85
N TYR A 203 -3.44 -2.20 -2.51
CA TYR A 203 -3.12 -1.05 -1.67
C TYR A 203 -1.81 -1.30 -0.91
N LEU A 204 -0.74 -0.60 -1.28
CA LEU A 204 0.59 -0.76 -0.69
C LEU A 204 1.03 0.54 0.01
N GLY A 205 1.35 0.44 1.29
CA GLY A 205 2.05 1.48 2.05
C GLY A 205 3.39 0.97 2.56
N GLY A 206 4.50 1.59 2.16
CA GLY A 206 5.83 1.26 2.70
C GLY A 206 5.88 1.53 4.19
N GLY A 207 5.54 2.74 4.60
CA GLY A 207 5.52 3.12 6.00
C GLY A 207 4.22 2.84 6.79
N CYS A 208 4.13 3.51 7.95
CA CYS A 208 2.99 3.41 8.89
C CYS A 208 1.62 3.88 8.36
N ARG A 209 1.59 4.51 7.18
CA ARG A 209 0.43 5.24 6.66
C ARG A 209 0.32 5.06 5.17
N LEU A 210 -0.88 4.69 4.73
CA LEU A 210 -1.30 4.80 3.34
C LEU A 210 -1.98 6.15 3.19
N SER A 211 -1.35 7.08 2.47
CA SER A 211 -1.87 8.43 2.29
C SER A 211 -2.37 8.63 0.87
N ASN A 212 -3.45 9.39 0.72
CA ASN A 212 -3.81 9.94 -0.59
C ASN A 212 -3.06 11.25 -0.85
N ALA A 213 -3.18 11.77 -2.07
CA ALA A 213 -2.56 13.03 -2.51
C ALA A 213 -2.86 14.26 -1.66
N GLY A 214 -3.98 14.24 -0.92
CA GLY A 214 -4.38 15.33 -0.04
C GLY A 214 -3.68 15.29 1.32
N ASN A 215 -2.68 14.42 1.51
CA ASN A 215 -2.09 14.07 2.80
C ASN A 215 -3.14 13.64 3.84
N SER A 216 -4.27 13.09 3.38
CA SER A 216 -5.26 12.45 4.24
C SER A 216 -4.96 10.96 4.28
N TYR A 217 -4.97 10.38 5.48
CA TYR A 217 -4.70 8.95 5.63
C TYR A 217 -5.90 8.16 5.12
N ILE A 218 -5.66 7.34 4.10
CA ILE A 218 -6.54 6.27 3.64
C ILE A 218 -6.55 5.18 4.72
N TYR A 219 -5.37 4.78 5.18
CA TYR A 219 -5.17 3.85 6.27
C TYR A 219 -4.03 4.30 7.19
N GLN A 220 -4.14 4.02 8.49
CA GLN A 220 -3.07 4.28 9.46
C GLN A 220 -2.92 3.11 10.42
N LEU A 221 -1.70 2.59 10.51
CA LEU A 221 -1.34 1.59 11.49
C LEU A 221 -1.17 2.23 12.87
N SER A 222 -2.09 1.92 13.80
CA SER A 222 -2.25 2.65 15.07
C SER A 222 -1.07 2.52 16.06
N SER A 223 -0.23 1.50 15.91
CA SER A 223 0.95 1.19 16.74
C SER A 223 2.27 1.68 16.16
N CYS A 224 2.27 2.21 14.93
CA CYS A 224 3.48 2.45 14.16
C CYS A 224 4.03 3.88 14.34
N ASN A 225 5.33 4.00 14.57
CA ASN A 225 6.02 5.30 14.69
C ASN A 225 6.76 5.63 13.39
N SER A 226 6.18 6.57 12.62
CA SER A 226 6.68 7.01 11.31
C SER A 226 8.03 7.72 11.33
N ASN A 227 8.62 8.01 12.51
CA ASN A 227 9.98 8.57 12.55
C ASN A 227 11.08 7.52 12.30
N ASN A 228 10.73 6.24 12.35
CA ASN A 228 11.64 5.13 12.10
C ASN A 228 11.35 4.45 10.76
N ASP A 229 10.56 5.11 9.94
CA ASP A 229 10.31 4.70 8.56
C ASP A 229 11.62 4.82 7.77
N GLY A 230 11.86 3.86 6.88
CA GLY A 230 13.08 3.72 6.11
C GLY A 230 12.81 3.92 4.61
N GLY A 231 13.73 3.46 3.76
CA GLY A 231 13.58 3.61 2.32
C GLY A 231 13.02 2.34 1.70
N ASP A 232 11.76 2.36 1.29
CA ASP A 232 11.02 1.15 0.93
C ASP A 232 11.07 0.84 -0.57
N THR A 233 10.72 -0.38 -0.94
CA THR A 233 10.56 -0.80 -2.32
C THR A 233 9.24 -1.52 -2.53
N LEU A 234 8.35 -0.91 -3.31
CA LEU A 234 6.98 -1.37 -3.56
C LEU A 234 6.83 -1.74 -5.04
N TYR A 235 6.26 -2.91 -5.30
CA TYR A 235 5.86 -3.38 -6.63
C TYR A 235 4.34 -3.64 -6.61
N GLY A 236 3.58 -2.92 -7.44
CA GLY A 236 2.13 -3.09 -7.59
C GLY A 236 1.82 -4.46 -8.18
N GLY A 237 2.24 -4.68 -9.43
CA GLY A 237 2.09 -5.96 -10.11
C GLY A 237 1.12 -5.85 -11.27
N ASN A 238 0.20 -6.79 -11.41
CA ASN A 238 -0.87 -6.70 -12.40
C ASN A 238 -2.09 -6.11 -11.72
N GLY A 239 -2.59 -4.95 -12.13
CA GLY A 239 -3.72 -4.38 -11.41
C GLY A 239 -3.95 -2.93 -11.72
N HIS A 240 -4.59 -2.23 -10.79
CA HIS A 240 -4.69 -0.79 -10.75
C HIS A 240 -4.38 -0.44 -9.31
N ASP A 241 -3.12 -0.14 -9.03
CA ASP A 241 -2.57 -0.25 -7.69
C ASP A 241 -2.37 1.12 -7.04
N VAL A 242 -2.45 1.18 -5.72
CA VAL A 242 -2.24 2.40 -4.93
C VAL A 242 -1.01 2.20 -4.07
N LEU A 243 0.07 2.86 -4.46
CA LEU A 243 1.35 2.76 -3.78
C LEU A 243 1.65 4.07 -3.05
N SER A 244 2.02 3.97 -1.78
CA SER A 244 2.51 5.07 -0.95
C SER A 244 3.85 4.70 -0.33
N GLY A 245 4.92 5.44 -0.64
CA GLY A 245 6.25 5.21 -0.06
C GLY A 245 6.25 5.38 1.45
N GLY A 246 5.89 6.58 1.94
CA GLY A 246 5.82 6.85 3.37
C GLY A 246 6.72 8.03 3.75
N GLU A 247 7.60 7.85 4.71
CA GLU A 247 8.71 8.75 4.99
C GLU A 247 10.00 7.99 4.66
N GLY A 248 10.76 8.41 3.68
CA GLY A 248 11.84 7.51 3.26
C GLY A 248 12.64 8.00 2.09
N ASN A 249 13.23 7.07 1.36
CA ASN A 249 13.76 7.32 0.03
C ASN A 249 13.37 6.09 -0.76
N ASP A 250 12.19 6.17 -1.36
CA ASP A 250 11.43 5.00 -1.71
C ASP A 250 11.55 4.70 -3.20
N LYS A 251 11.19 3.48 -3.57
CA LYS A 251 11.06 3.05 -4.96
C LYS A 251 9.70 2.41 -5.15
N LEU A 252 8.90 2.99 -6.01
CA LEU A 252 7.55 2.53 -6.30
C LEU A 252 7.50 2.16 -7.78
N TYR A 253 7.05 0.95 -8.07
CA TYR A 253 6.82 0.44 -9.41
C TYR A 253 5.34 0.04 -9.50
N GLY A 254 4.55 0.70 -10.35
CA GLY A 254 3.16 0.32 -10.61
C GLY A 254 3.11 -1.01 -11.37
N GLU A 255 3.91 -1.13 -12.41
CA GLU A 255 3.99 -2.28 -13.32
C GLU A 255 2.84 -2.31 -14.34
N ASP A 256 1.93 -3.29 -14.32
CA ASP A 256 0.89 -3.43 -15.33
C ASP A 256 -0.43 -2.79 -14.85
N GLY A 257 -0.95 -1.84 -15.61
CA GLY A 257 -2.26 -1.22 -15.46
C GLY A 257 -2.17 0.25 -15.03
N ASN A 258 -3.30 0.82 -14.62
CA ASN A 258 -3.44 2.24 -14.34
C ASN A 258 -3.26 2.50 -12.85
N ASP A 259 -2.06 2.92 -12.47
CA ASP A 259 -1.64 2.95 -11.08
C ASP A 259 -1.64 4.37 -10.48
N TYR A 260 -1.73 4.42 -9.17
CA TYR A 260 -1.58 5.63 -8.37
C TYR A 260 -0.37 5.49 -7.46
N LEU A 261 0.68 6.26 -7.72
CA LEU A 261 1.93 6.23 -6.97
C LEU A 261 2.14 7.55 -6.25
N THR A 262 2.46 7.49 -4.96
CA THR A 262 2.86 8.65 -4.17
C THR A 262 4.08 8.34 -3.32
N GLY A 263 5.20 9.05 -3.49
CA GLY A 263 6.38 8.81 -2.63
C GLY A 263 6.05 9.18 -1.19
N ASN A 264 5.55 10.40 -0.98
CA ASN A 264 5.34 11.02 0.33
C ASN A 264 6.65 11.21 1.12
N GLY A 265 6.71 12.26 1.94
CA GLY A 265 7.84 12.48 2.85
C GLY A 265 9.19 12.48 2.12
N GLY A 266 10.24 12.05 2.82
CA GLY A 266 11.47 11.63 2.15
C GLY A 266 12.30 12.71 1.43
N ARG A 267 13.45 12.30 0.89
CA ARG A 267 14.34 13.20 0.11
C ARG A 267 14.50 12.79 -1.34
N GLU A 268 14.41 11.51 -1.68
CA GLU A 268 14.79 10.96 -2.99
C GLU A 268 13.91 9.77 -3.43
N ASP A 269 12.63 10.00 -3.60
CA ASP A 269 11.71 8.96 -4.07
C ASP A 269 11.81 8.77 -5.58
N ARG A 270 11.61 7.53 -6.01
CA ARG A 270 11.66 7.09 -7.42
C ARG A 270 10.37 6.36 -7.74
N LEU A 271 9.53 6.99 -8.57
CA LEU A 271 8.25 6.45 -8.99
C LEU A 271 8.34 6.02 -10.46
N TYR A 272 7.89 4.81 -10.74
CA TYR A 272 7.81 4.23 -12.07
C TYR A 272 6.36 3.77 -12.27
N GLY A 273 5.63 4.39 -13.19
CA GLY A 273 4.25 4.03 -13.52
C GLY A 273 4.21 2.62 -14.08
N GLY A 274 4.61 2.48 -15.34
CA GLY A 274 4.73 1.17 -15.98
C GLY A 274 4.00 1.15 -17.30
N ASP A 275 3.14 0.15 -17.49
CA ASP A 275 2.26 0.01 -18.64
C ASP A 275 0.82 0.38 -18.24
N GLY A 276 0.32 1.55 -18.63
CA GLY A 276 -1.06 1.95 -18.37
C GLY A 276 -1.15 3.44 -18.13
N ASP A 277 -2.36 3.94 -17.93
CA ASP A 277 -2.55 5.37 -17.71
C ASP A 277 -2.31 5.69 -16.23
N ASP A 278 -1.12 6.13 -15.86
CA ASP A 278 -0.70 6.23 -14.47
C ASP A 278 -0.82 7.63 -13.88
N ALA A 279 -0.86 7.70 -12.56
CA ALA A 279 -0.82 8.93 -11.80
C ALA A 279 0.29 8.92 -10.74
N LEU A 280 1.34 9.68 -11.00
CA LEU A 280 2.53 9.76 -10.16
C LEU A 280 2.53 11.11 -9.43
N LEU A 281 2.43 11.08 -8.11
CA LEU A 281 2.47 12.27 -7.26
C LEU A 281 3.67 12.24 -6.34
N GLU A 282 4.51 13.24 -6.48
CA GLU A 282 5.69 13.38 -5.67
C GLU A 282 5.74 14.77 -5.06
N ALA A 283 5.40 14.84 -3.77
CA ALA A 283 5.41 16.04 -2.95
C ALA A 283 6.28 15.75 -1.73
N GLY A 284 7.60 15.91 -1.87
CA GLY A 284 8.56 15.66 -0.79
C GLY A 284 8.26 16.46 0.49
N ASP A 285 9.09 16.28 1.53
CA ASP A 285 8.91 16.99 2.80
C ASP A 285 8.72 18.50 2.56
N ALA A 286 7.73 19.13 3.21
CA ALA A 286 7.37 20.54 2.96
C ALA A 286 8.47 21.56 3.34
N SER A 287 9.70 21.12 3.58
CA SER A 287 10.89 21.92 3.84
C SER A 287 11.61 22.19 2.52
N VAL A 288 11.28 23.34 1.91
CA VAL A 288 11.88 23.92 0.69
C VAL A 288 13.42 24.05 0.64
N ASN A 289 14.16 23.57 1.65
CA ASN A 289 15.63 23.56 1.70
C ASN A 289 16.25 22.15 1.81
N SER A 290 15.45 21.07 1.85
CA SER A 290 15.91 19.67 1.94
C SER A 290 15.57 18.79 0.74
N ILE A 291 14.71 19.28 -0.16
CA ILE A 291 14.15 18.53 -1.30
C ILE A 291 15.22 18.44 -2.39
N LYS A 292 15.79 17.26 -2.65
CA LYS A 292 16.75 17.07 -3.73
C LYS A 292 16.52 15.70 -4.38
N TRP A 293 16.35 15.64 -5.70
CA TRP A 293 16.37 14.41 -6.51
C TRP A 293 15.12 13.49 -6.47
N HIS A 294 13.93 14.05 -6.54
CA HIS A 294 12.73 13.25 -6.83
C HIS A 294 12.66 12.88 -8.30
N LYS A 295 12.31 11.63 -8.60
CA LYS A 295 12.24 11.14 -9.98
C LYS A 295 10.95 10.39 -10.25
N ALA A 296 10.35 10.69 -11.38
CA ALA A 296 9.12 10.05 -11.82
C ALA A 296 9.28 9.66 -13.29
N TRP A 297 8.87 8.44 -13.61
CA TRP A 297 8.83 7.92 -14.97
C TRP A 297 7.44 7.36 -15.21
N GLY A 298 6.68 7.93 -16.14
CA GLY A 298 5.36 7.39 -16.51
C GLY A 298 5.50 6.05 -17.26
N ASN A 299 6.53 5.97 -18.11
CA ASN A 299 6.89 4.82 -18.93
C ASN A 299 5.99 4.61 -20.15
N GLY A 300 4.81 4.01 -20.03
CA GLY A 300 3.95 3.73 -21.16
C GLY A 300 2.48 3.88 -20.82
N GLY A 301 1.69 4.44 -21.73
CA GLY A 301 0.31 4.88 -21.46
C GLY A 301 0.24 6.40 -21.47
N ASP A 302 -0.95 6.95 -21.31
CA ASP A 302 -1.09 8.40 -21.15
C ASP A 302 -0.91 8.70 -19.65
N ASP A 303 0.15 9.39 -19.24
CA ASP A 303 0.48 9.52 -17.81
C ASP A 303 0.20 10.91 -17.24
N LEU A 304 -0.02 10.95 -15.93
CA LEU A 304 -0.22 12.17 -15.16
C LEU A 304 0.81 12.28 -14.04
N MET A 305 1.69 13.27 -14.13
CA MET A 305 2.82 13.40 -13.21
C MET A 305 2.80 14.76 -12.50
N PHE A 306 2.87 14.73 -11.17
CA PHE A 306 3.02 15.90 -10.31
C PHE A 306 4.30 15.78 -9.51
N VAL A 307 5.28 16.64 -9.77
CA VAL A 307 6.54 16.59 -9.02
C VAL A 307 6.88 17.96 -8.45
N TYR A 308 6.91 18.05 -7.12
CA TYR A 308 7.33 19.22 -6.36
C TYR A 308 8.72 18.97 -5.80
N GLY A 309 9.74 19.64 -6.33
CA GLY A 309 11.08 19.53 -5.77
C GLY A 309 12.19 20.14 -6.61
N GLU A 310 13.33 20.41 -5.96
CA GLU A 310 14.55 20.90 -6.60
C GLU A 310 15.33 19.73 -7.24
N ASP A 311 15.99 19.97 -8.37
CA ASP A 311 16.82 18.98 -9.10
C ASP A 311 16.08 17.66 -9.44
N SER A 312 14.81 17.75 -9.82
CA SER A 312 13.96 16.61 -10.12
C SER A 312 14.06 16.15 -11.60
N ASP A 313 13.82 14.86 -11.87
CA ASP A 313 13.88 14.27 -13.22
C ASP A 313 12.54 13.61 -13.56
N GLN A 314 11.88 14.06 -14.63
CA GLN A 314 10.61 13.52 -15.09
C GLN A 314 10.72 13.05 -16.53
N GLU A 315 10.28 11.84 -16.80
CA GLU A 315 10.14 11.33 -18.16
C GLU A 315 8.73 10.73 -18.33
N GLY A 316 7.91 11.33 -19.19
CA GLY A 316 6.55 10.86 -19.47
C GLY A 316 6.57 9.45 -20.06
N GLY A 317 7.18 9.31 -21.23
CA GLY A 317 7.50 7.99 -21.78
C GLY A 317 6.86 7.79 -23.14
N SER A 318 5.90 6.88 -23.26
CA SER A 318 5.15 6.68 -24.50
C SER A 318 3.65 6.82 -24.30
N GLY A 319 3.07 7.82 -24.93
CA GLY A 319 1.66 8.16 -24.80
C GLY A 319 1.56 9.67 -24.77
N ASN A 320 0.38 10.22 -24.56
CA ASN A 320 0.22 11.65 -24.38
C ASN A 320 0.26 11.91 -22.88
N ASP A 321 1.28 12.59 -22.40
CA ASP A 321 1.47 12.75 -20.96
C ASP A 321 1.10 14.15 -20.48
N VAL A 322 0.73 14.28 -19.21
CA VAL A 322 0.52 15.55 -18.51
C VAL A 322 1.53 15.65 -17.37
N ILE A 323 2.53 16.50 -17.52
CA ILE A 323 3.59 16.71 -16.54
C ILE A 323 3.45 18.09 -15.91
N ILE A 324 3.26 18.14 -14.60
CA ILE A 324 3.12 19.36 -13.81
C ILE A 324 4.21 19.39 -12.74
N THR A 325 5.10 20.38 -12.83
CA THR A 325 6.22 20.50 -11.87
C THR A 325 6.39 21.91 -11.31
N SER A 326 6.95 22.00 -10.11
CA SER A 326 7.42 23.28 -9.57
C SER A 326 8.68 23.13 -8.70
N SER A 327 9.62 24.07 -8.85
CA SER A 327 10.87 24.14 -8.08
C SER A 327 11.05 25.51 -7.39
N THR A 328 11.82 25.56 -6.30
CA THR A 328 12.08 26.77 -5.50
C THR A 328 13.38 27.50 -5.86
N GLN A 329 14.48 26.80 -6.21
CA GLN A 329 15.77 27.44 -6.47
C GLN A 329 16.65 26.78 -7.56
N TYR A 330 16.40 25.53 -7.99
CA TYR A 330 17.25 24.79 -8.93
C TYR A 330 16.47 24.03 -10.00
N ASP A 331 17.17 23.64 -11.06
CA ASP A 331 16.63 23.20 -12.34
C ASP A 331 15.87 21.85 -12.27
N ALA A 332 14.62 21.78 -12.75
CA ALA A 332 13.96 20.51 -13.06
C ALA A 332 14.31 20.03 -14.49
N LYS A 333 14.64 18.75 -14.66
CA LYS A 333 14.80 18.09 -15.97
C LYS A 333 13.50 17.40 -16.36
N ILE A 334 12.90 17.83 -17.46
CA ILE A 334 11.62 17.31 -17.95
C ILE A 334 11.81 16.78 -19.37
N ASP A 335 11.44 15.52 -19.60
CA ASP A 335 11.29 14.90 -20.92
C ASP A 335 9.83 14.42 -21.08
N GLY A 336 9.13 14.90 -22.10
CA GLY A 336 7.77 14.41 -22.40
C GLY A 336 7.81 12.98 -22.95
N GLY A 337 8.91 12.57 -23.56
CA GLY A 337 9.01 11.27 -24.20
C GLY A 337 8.50 11.30 -25.65
N LYS A 338 7.55 10.44 -26.00
CA LYS A 338 7.03 10.27 -27.35
C LYS A 338 5.52 10.49 -27.33
N ASN A 339 5.07 11.46 -28.15
CA ASN A 339 3.69 11.77 -28.58
C ASN A 339 3.25 13.16 -28.11
N GLY A 340 1.96 13.36 -27.79
CA GLY A 340 1.34 14.67 -27.65
C GLY A 340 1.34 15.21 -26.24
N ASP A 341 2.52 15.48 -25.67
CA ASP A 341 2.62 15.77 -24.22
C ASP A 341 2.30 17.22 -23.85
N TYR A 342 1.80 17.39 -22.63
CA TYR A 342 1.43 18.64 -21.99
C TYR A 342 2.29 18.88 -20.75
N ILE A 343 3.11 19.93 -20.80
CA ILE A 343 4.04 20.24 -19.72
C ILE A 343 3.71 21.61 -19.11
N TRP A 344 3.58 21.64 -17.78
CA TRP A 344 3.45 22.85 -16.97
C TRP A 344 4.60 22.95 -15.95
N SER A 345 5.25 24.11 -15.88
CA SER A 345 6.29 24.39 -14.88
C SER A 345 6.12 25.78 -14.27
N ALA A 346 6.30 25.88 -12.95
CA ALA A 346 6.31 27.12 -12.17
C ALA A 346 7.70 27.50 -11.61
N ASP A 347 8.77 27.06 -12.26
CA ASP A 347 10.16 27.36 -11.91
C ASP A 347 10.57 28.80 -12.32
N SER A 348 11.56 29.37 -11.63
CA SER A 348 12.21 30.64 -11.99
C SER A 348 13.36 30.48 -12.99
N ALA A 349 14.00 29.30 -13.07
CA ALA A 349 15.07 28.98 -14.02
C ALA A 349 15.28 27.44 -14.13
N PRO A 350 14.71 26.76 -15.16
CA PRO A 350 14.90 25.35 -15.46
C PRO A 350 16.00 25.14 -16.51
N GLN A 351 16.82 24.09 -16.37
CA GLN A 351 17.89 23.70 -17.30
C GLN A 351 17.63 22.33 -17.94
N GLY A 352 17.31 22.36 -19.24
CA GLY A 352 17.43 21.25 -20.19
C GLY A 352 16.40 20.11 -20.04
N THR A 353 15.82 19.51 -21.08
CA THR A 353 15.79 19.76 -22.52
C THR A 353 14.33 19.89 -22.93
N CYS A 354 13.91 21.04 -23.45
CA CYS A 354 12.61 21.17 -24.10
C CYS A 354 12.55 20.22 -25.30
N GLY A 355 11.89 19.07 -25.15
CA GLY A 355 11.47 18.15 -26.20
C GLY A 355 12.59 17.55 -27.05
N LYS A 356 12.87 16.27 -26.86
CA LYS A 356 13.43 15.42 -27.92
C LYS A 356 12.39 14.38 -28.34
N GLY A 357 11.23 14.85 -28.77
CA GLY A 357 10.18 14.02 -29.39
C GLY A 357 9.36 14.78 -30.43
N ASP A 358 8.39 14.10 -31.05
CA ASP A 358 7.41 14.65 -32.01
C ASP A 358 6.31 15.49 -31.32
N ASP A 359 6.67 16.21 -30.25
CA ASP A 359 5.78 16.77 -29.22
C ASP A 359 4.89 17.90 -29.76
N LYS A 360 3.58 17.85 -29.48
CA LYS A 360 2.56 18.69 -30.16
C LYS A 360 1.85 19.74 -29.30
N GLY A 361 2.03 19.78 -27.97
CA GLY A 361 1.21 20.61 -27.07
C GLY A 361 1.94 21.30 -25.90
N MET A 362 2.81 22.27 -26.15
CA MET A 362 3.52 22.97 -25.06
C MET A 362 2.74 24.21 -24.56
N VAL A 363 2.40 24.30 -23.27
CA VAL A 363 1.92 25.55 -22.63
C VAL A 363 2.84 25.94 -21.48
N PHE A 364 3.77 26.86 -21.76
CA PHE A 364 4.71 27.33 -20.76
C PHE A 364 4.11 28.43 -19.86
N LEU A 365 4.28 28.31 -18.54
CA LEU A 365 3.94 29.34 -17.56
C LEU A 365 5.02 29.58 -16.49
N ASN A 366 6.29 29.37 -16.80
CA ASN A 366 7.41 30.26 -16.47
C ASN A 366 8.72 29.62 -16.94
N SER A 367 9.57 30.45 -17.51
CA SER A 367 11.02 30.28 -17.73
C SER A 367 11.53 29.31 -18.83
N CYS A 368 12.16 29.94 -19.82
CA CYS A 368 13.27 29.41 -20.61
C CYS A 368 14.20 30.61 -20.87
N GLU A 369 15.31 30.73 -20.15
CA GLU A 369 16.44 31.54 -20.63
C GLU A 369 17.53 30.62 -21.18
N ASN A 370 17.87 30.82 -22.46
CA ASN A 370 18.97 30.26 -23.23
C ASN A 370 18.85 28.92 -23.99
N VAL A 371 17.64 28.39 -24.25
CA VAL A 371 17.47 27.37 -25.31
C VAL A 371 16.24 27.65 -26.19
N THR A 372 16.35 27.25 -27.46
CA THR A 372 15.61 27.58 -28.69
C THR A 372 14.17 28.08 -28.57
N TRP A 373 13.94 29.27 -29.13
CA TRP A 373 12.63 29.89 -29.35
C TRP A 373 11.62 28.98 -30.06
N VAL A 374 10.46 28.74 -29.43
CA VAL A 374 9.22 28.44 -30.16
C VAL A 374 8.82 29.73 -30.88
N LYS A 375 9.26 29.89 -32.14
CA LYS A 375 9.03 31.11 -32.94
C LYS A 375 7.56 31.33 -33.33
N ASP A 376 6.70 30.33 -33.14
CA ASP A 376 5.31 30.36 -33.58
C ASP A 376 4.35 29.79 -32.52
N TYR A 377 4.20 30.55 -31.43
CA TYR A 377 3.22 30.25 -30.36
C TYR A 377 1.79 30.10 -30.90
N GLN A 378 1.40 30.89 -31.92
CA GLN A 378 0.09 30.82 -32.54
C GLN A 378 -0.06 29.58 -33.44
N GLY A 379 0.99 29.18 -34.15
CA GLY A 379 1.05 27.91 -34.87
C GLY A 379 1.02 26.68 -33.96
N LEU A 380 1.60 26.78 -32.75
CA LEU A 380 1.52 25.74 -31.72
C LEU A 380 0.09 25.60 -31.17
N LEU A 381 -0.54 26.71 -30.77
CA LEU A 381 -1.96 26.72 -30.35
C LEU A 381 -2.90 26.23 -31.45
N SER A 382 -2.63 26.54 -32.72
CA SER A 382 -3.41 26.04 -33.86
C SER A 382 -3.27 24.53 -34.13
N LYS A 383 -2.27 23.88 -33.52
CA LYS A 383 -2.09 22.42 -33.53
C LYS A 383 -2.79 21.75 -32.34
N VAL A 384 -2.84 22.42 -31.18
CA VAL A 384 -3.60 22.00 -29.99
C VAL A 384 -5.11 21.98 -30.26
N ASP A 385 -5.60 22.88 -31.10
CA ASP A 385 -7.04 23.08 -31.37
C ASP A 385 -7.70 22.00 -32.27
N LYS A 386 -6.98 20.93 -32.64
CA LYS A 386 -7.55 19.80 -33.36
C LYS A 386 -7.95 18.70 -32.39
N LYS A 387 -9.15 18.84 -31.82
CA LYS A 387 -9.88 17.87 -30.96
C LYS A 387 -9.81 16.39 -31.37
N SER A 388 -9.42 16.04 -32.59
CA SER A 388 -9.54 14.69 -33.14
C SER A 388 -8.39 13.73 -32.78
N ASN A 389 -7.37 14.19 -32.05
CA ASN A 389 -6.16 13.42 -31.77
C ASN A 389 -5.84 13.24 -30.27
N TYR A 390 -6.75 13.65 -29.38
CA TYR A 390 -6.48 13.76 -27.95
C TYR A 390 -7.57 13.03 -27.15
N ASP A 391 -7.64 11.71 -27.28
CA ASP A 391 -8.36 10.86 -26.31
C ASP A 391 -7.48 10.60 -25.08
N ASN A 392 -6.82 11.64 -24.55
CA ASN A 392 -6.12 11.58 -23.27
C ASN A 392 -7.13 11.99 -22.18
N PRO A 393 -7.47 11.11 -21.22
CA PRO A 393 -8.46 11.41 -20.17
C PRO A 393 -8.04 12.57 -19.24
N TYR A 394 -6.75 12.83 -19.10
CA TYR A 394 -6.16 13.89 -18.29
C TYR A 394 -6.11 15.25 -18.99
N TYR A 395 -6.23 15.30 -20.31
CA TYR A 395 -6.15 16.55 -21.08
C TYR A 395 -7.18 17.58 -20.62
N ASP A 396 -8.43 17.17 -20.42
CA ASP A 396 -9.50 18.07 -19.94
C ASP A 396 -9.22 18.56 -18.50
N ALA A 397 -8.64 17.70 -17.64
CA ALA A 397 -8.23 18.08 -16.29
C ALA A 397 -7.07 19.08 -16.32
N ALA A 398 -6.03 18.82 -17.12
CA ALA A 398 -4.89 19.70 -17.30
C ALA A 398 -5.30 21.07 -17.87
N ASN A 399 -6.15 21.12 -18.89
CA ASN A 399 -6.68 22.36 -19.43
C ASN A 399 -7.51 23.15 -18.41
N SER A 400 -8.24 22.46 -17.53
CA SER A 400 -8.98 23.13 -16.46
C SER A 400 -8.06 23.80 -15.42
N VAL A 401 -6.83 23.29 -15.24
CA VAL A 401 -5.75 23.94 -14.47
C VAL A 401 -5.25 25.20 -15.15
N VAL A 402 -5.26 25.24 -16.48
CA VAL A 402 -4.74 26.37 -17.27
C VAL A 402 -5.75 27.52 -17.42
N GLU A 403 -7.06 27.23 -17.37
CA GLU A 403 -8.15 28.24 -17.44
C GLU A 403 -8.40 29.01 -16.13
N LEU A 404 -7.34 29.56 -15.51
CA LEU A 404 -7.43 30.41 -14.32
C LEU A 404 -7.95 31.82 -14.69
N SER A 405 -9.23 32.08 -14.42
CA SER A 405 -10.00 33.29 -14.73
C SER A 405 -9.77 34.52 -13.82
N SER A 406 -8.63 34.64 -13.13
CA SER A 406 -8.34 35.79 -12.24
C SER A 406 -7.70 36.98 -12.98
N PRO A 407 -7.79 38.22 -12.45
CA PRO A 407 -7.14 39.39 -13.05
C PRO A 407 -5.62 39.19 -13.08
N HIS A 408 -5.06 39.17 -14.29
CA HIS A 408 -3.62 39.01 -14.50
C HIS A 408 -2.90 40.36 -14.36
N ASN A 409 -1.86 40.41 -13.53
CA ASN A 409 -1.00 41.58 -13.40
C ASN A 409 0.18 41.46 -14.36
N GLY A 410 -0.01 41.93 -15.60
CA GLY A 410 1.07 42.16 -16.56
C GLY A 410 1.39 40.96 -17.45
N TYR A 411 1.31 41.20 -18.75
CA TYR A 411 2.05 40.43 -19.75
C TYR A 411 3.45 41.02 -19.82
N ASP A 412 4.46 40.31 -19.33
CA ASP A 412 5.85 40.62 -19.69
C ASP A 412 6.37 39.49 -20.59
N LYS A 413 6.83 39.85 -21.78
CA LYS A 413 7.38 38.94 -22.80
C LYS A 413 6.52 37.71 -23.20
N GLY A 414 5.19 37.75 -23.02
CA GLY A 414 4.28 36.69 -23.47
C GLY A 414 3.89 35.64 -22.43
N TRP A 415 4.14 35.89 -21.14
CA TRP A 415 3.96 34.92 -20.05
C TRP A 415 2.83 35.34 -19.08
N ARG A 416 2.10 34.37 -18.50
CA ARG A 416 1.19 34.65 -17.36
C ARG A 416 1.92 34.39 -16.05
N SER A 417 2.09 35.44 -15.25
CA SER A 417 2.63 35.33 -13.88
C SER A 417 1.47 35.30 -12.89
N PHE A 418 1.40 34.25 -12.07
CA PHE A 418 0.50 34.18 -10.93
C PHE A 418 1.25 34.62 -9.67
N GLY A 419 0.71 35.58 -8.93
CA GLY A 419 1.31 36.08 -7.68
C GLY A 419 1.36 35.06 -6.53
N SER A 420 0.85 33.85 -6.74
CA SER A 420 0.89 32.71 -5.82
C SER A 420 0.94 31.42 -6.63
N ARG A 421 1.75 30.45 -6.20
CA ARG A 421 1.92 29.16 -6.88
C ARG A 421 0.63 28.35 -6.80
N PRO A 422 0.03 27.92 -7.93
CA PRO A 422 -0.99 26.89 -7.90
C PRO A 422 -0.38 25.58 -7.41
N TYR A 423 -1.11 24.83 -6.60
CA TYR A 423 -0.84 23.41 -6.36
C TYR A 423 -2.14 22.66 -6.60
N ALA A 424 -2.06 21.47 -7.17
CA ALA A 424 -3.23 20.64 -7.42
C ALA A 424 -3.12 19.36 -6.57
N LEU A 425 -4.20 19.02 -5.87
CA LEU A 425 -4.38 17.79 -5.11
C LEU A 425 -5.20 16.83 -5.97
N PHE A 426 -4.67 15.64 -6.25
CA PHE A 426 -5.34 14.62 -7.06
C PHE A 426 -5.75 13.44 -6.19
N ASP A 427 -6.99 13.44 -5.70
CA ASP A 427 -7.55 12.33 -4.93
C ASP A 427 -8.10 11.27 -5.90
N ILE A 428 -7.23 10.37 -6.37
CA ILE A 428 -7.60 9.27 -7.28
C ILE A 428 -8.29 8.13 -6.52
N VAL A 429 -8.07 8.02 -5.20
CA VAL A 429 -8.79 7.10 -4.32
C VAL A 429 -9.51 7.87 -3.23
N SER A 430 -10.80 8.12 -3.45
CA SER A 430 -11.61 8.73 -2.40
C SER A 430 -11.68 7.80 -1.18
N SER A 431 -11.61 8.39 0.02
CA SER A 431 -11.85 7.67 1.28
C SER A 431 -13.17 6.85 1.27
N VAL A 432 -14.17 7.26 0.48
CA VAL A 432 -15.44 6.52 0.34
C VAL A 432 -15.23 5.18 -0.37
N VAL A 433 -14.44 5.15 -1.44
CA VAL A 433 -14.17 3.93 -2.21
C VAL A 433 -13.32 2.96 -1.38
N PHE A 434 -12.30 3.47 -0.69
CA PHE A 434 -11.52 2.65 0.23
C PHE A 434 -12.36 2.09 1.39
N ASN A 435 -13.25 2.91 1.98
CA ASN A 435 -14.17 2.42 3.01
C ASN A 435 -15.13 1.35 2.48
N ARG A 436 -15.64 1.50 1.25
CA ARG A 436 -16.46 0.46 0.60
C ARG A 436 -15.68 -0.85 0.46
N TRP A 437 -14.44 -0.77 0.02
CA TRP A 437 -13.57 -1.94 -0.10
C TRP A 437 -13.26 -2.57 1.26
N LEU A 438 -12.99 -1.76 2.30
CA LEU A 438 -12.79 -2.25 3.67
C LEU A 438 -14.03 -2.96 4.24
N ASP A 439 -15.22 -2.41 3.96
CA ASP A 439 -16.50 -2.96 4.43
C ASP A 439 -16.94 -4.21 3.64
N ASP A 440 -16.59 -4.27 2.35
CA ASP A 440 -16.90 -5.37 1.44
C ASP A 440 -15.71 -5.65 0.51
N GLN A 441 -14.80 -6.51 0.99
CA GLN A 441 -13.64 -6.99 0.25
C GLN A 441 -14.00 -7.98 -0.87
N THR A 442 -15.24 -8.02 -1.35
CA THR A 442 -15.59 -8.65 -2.65
C THR A 442 -15.71 -7.61 -3.76
N THR A 443 -15.68 -6.32 -3.41
CA THR A 443 -15.68 -5.23 -4.37
C THR A 443 -14.28 -5.05 -4.93
N THR A 444 -14.20 -4.76 -6.23
CA THR A 444 -12.92 -4.42 -6.85
C THR A 444 -12.35 -3.20 -6.11
N PRO A 445 -11.08 -3.27 -5.68
CA PRO A 445 -10.31 -2.11 -5.27
C PRO A 445 -10.45 -1.07 -6.40
N TYR A 446 -10.92 0.13 -6.04
CA TYR A 446 -11.32 1.28 -6.87
C TYR A 446 -11.17 1.19 -8.41
N SER A 447 -12.15 1.72 -9.17
CA SER A 447 -11.93 1.90 -10.60
C SER A 447 -11.17 3.21 -10.86
N TYR A 448 -10.18 3.19 -11.75
CA TYR A 448 -9.47 4.37 -12.28
C TYR A 448 -10.40 5.51 -12.76
N HIS A 449 -11.71 5.29 -12.88
CA HIS A 449 -12.67 6.31 -13.31
C HIS A 449 -13.34 7.09 -12.14
N GLU A 450 -12.95 6.83 -10.89
CA GLU A 450 -13.46 7.50 -9.68
C GLU A 450 -12.42 8.47 -9.06
N TRP A 451 -11.88 9.41 -9.83
CA TRP A 451 -10.87 10.38 -9.36
C TRP A 451 -11.40 11.80 -9.18
N LYS A 452 -10.75 12.54 -8.28
CA LYS A 452 -11.02 13.94 -8.00
C LYS A 452 -9.75 14.79 -8.03
N VAL A 453 -9.72 15.81 -8.88
CA VAL A 453 -8.71 16.88 -8.86
C VAL A 453 -9.24 18.06 -8.10
N THR A 454 -8.49 18.57 -7.13
CA THR A 454 -8.79 19.82 -6.43
C THR A 454 -7.61 20.77 -6.58
N ILE A 455 -7.81 21.87 -7.27
CA ILE A 455 -6.75 22.85 -7.52
C ILE A 455 -6.84 23.94 -6.46
N HIS A 456 -5.71 24.22 -5.82
CA HIS A 456 -5.55 25.29 -4.85
C HIS A 456 -4.64 26.40 -5.39
N ILE A 457 -4.93 27.64 -5.01
CA ILE A 457 -4.06 28.80 -5.25
C ILE A 457 -3.95 29.57 -3.94
N GLY A 458 -2.74 29.61 -3.37
CA GLY A 458 -2.54 30.18 -2.03
C GLY A 458 -3.28 29.36 -0.96
N SER A 459 -4.13 29.99 -0.16
CA SER A 459 -4.94 29.30 0.86
C SER A 459 -6.37 28.95 0.40
N GLY A 460 -6.72 29.19 -0.87
CA GLY A 460 -8.05 28.96 -1.41
C GLY A 460 -8.11 27.76 -2.35
N ILE A 461 -9.25 27.05 -2.33
CA ILE A 461 -9.63 26.10 -3.39
C ILE A 461 -10.14 26.92 -4.58
N TYR A 462 -9.70 26.59 -5.79
CA TYR A 462 -10.08 27.29 -7.02
C TYR A 462 -11.15 26.53 -7.81
N GLY A 463 -11.01 25.21 -7.89
CA GLY A 463 -11.98 24.32 -8.51
C GLY A 463 -11.71 22.86 -8.16
N THR A 464 -12.77 22.07 -8.22
CA THR A 464 -12.76 20.62 -8.09
C THR A 464 -13.28 20.03 -9.39
N TYR A 465 -12.56 19.06 -9.93
CA TYR A 465 -13.02 18.21 -11.02
C TYR A 465 -13.13 16.80 -10.48
N THR A 466 -14.25 16.12 -10.72
CA THR A 466 -14.45 14.75 -10.28
C THR A 466 -14.93 13.94 -11.46
N ASN A 467 -14.18 12.91 -11.83
CA ASN A 467 -14.68 11.83 -12.66
C ASN A 467 -15.35 10.85 -11.69
N CYS A 468 -16.67 10.66 -11.85
CA CYS A 468 -17.42 9.67 -11.08
C CYS A 468 -17.89 8.58 -12.04
N MET A 469 -17.74 7.32 -11.66
CA MET A 469 -18.58 6.26 -12.18
C MET A 469 -19.58 5.82 -11.13
N GLU A 470 -20.87 6.01 -11.43
CA GLU A 470 -21.97 5.43 -10.65
C GLU A 470 -22.78 4.55 -11.61
N ASP A 471 -23.00 3.29 -11.26
CA ASP A 471 -23.84 2.34 -12.02
C ASP A 471 -23.49 2.17 -13.52
N ASN A 472 -22.21 2.06 -13.88
CA ASN A 472 -21.70 1.98 -15.26
C ASN A 472 -21.93 3.24 -16.13
N PHE A 473 -22.20 4.40 -15.52
CA PHE A 473 -22.22 5.68 -16.21
C PHE A 473 -21.04 6.54 -15.76
N SER A 474 -20.18 6.92 -16.70
CA SER A 474 -19.12 7.92 -16.47
C SER A 474 -19.71 9.33 -16.58
N TYR A 475 -19.57 10.09 -15.51
CA TYR A 475 -19.91 11.50 -15.44
C TYR A 475 -18.68 12.33 -15.07
N LYS A 476 -18.44 13.41 -15.82
CA LYS A 476 -17.44 14.42 -15.47
C LYS A 476 -18.13 15.55 -14.71
N CYS A 477 -17.83 15.74 -13.43
CA CYS A 477 -18.35 16.84 -12.62
C CYS A 477 -17.30 17.95 -12.48
N LYS A 478 -17.62 19.17 -12.89
CA LYS A 478 -16.80 20.37 -12.65
C LYS A 478 -17.49 21.24 -11.60
N TYR A 479 -16.82 21.47 -10.47
CA TYR A 479 -17.24 22.37 -9.41
C TYR A 479 -16.23 23.51 -9.27
N LEU A 480 -16.53 24.68 -9.82
CA LEU A 480 -15.71 25.88 -9.64
C LEU A 480 -16.24 26.68 -8.44
N ILE A 481 -15.35 27.20 -7.59
CA ILE A 481 -15.75 28.03 -6.45
C ILE A 481 -16.53 29.26 -6.99
N GLN A 482 -17.75 29.46 -6.49
CA GLN A 482 -18.73 30.47 -6.94
C GLN A 482 -19.45 30.20 -8.28
N GLN A 483 -19.39 28.98 -8.81
CA GLN A 483 -20.23 28.55 -9.94
C GLN A 483 -21.07 27.33 -9.57
N ASN A 484 -22.10 27.06 -10.38
CA ASN A 484 -22.90 25.84 -10.24
C ASN A 484 -22.07 24.62 -10.66
N GLN A 485 -22.36 23.46 -10.07
CA GLN A 485 -21.84 22.18 -10.54
C GLN A 485 -22.32 21.96 -11.98
N ILE A 486 -21.40 21.59 -12.88
CA ILE A 486 -21.71 21.27 -14.28
C ILE A 486 -21.25 19.83 -14.52
N CYS A 487 -22.15 19.00 -15.02
CA CYS A 487 -21.88 17.59 -15.29
C CYS A 487 -21.86 17.33 -16.80
N TYR A 488 -21.01 16.39 -17.24
CA TYR A 488 -20.90 15.97 -18.64
C TYR A 488 -20.97 14.45 -18.74
N ASP A 489 -21.59 13.93 -19.81
CA ASP A 489 -21.56 12.51 -20.13
C ASP A 489 -20.25 12.10 -20.83
N LYS A 490 -20.11 10.80 -21.14
CA LYS A 490 -18.96 10.24 -21.87
C LYS A 490 -18.69 10.84 -23.26
N SER A 491 -19.67 11.51 -23.85
CA SER A 491 -19.55 12.18 -25.15
C SER A 491 -19.14 13.65 -25.00
N GLY A 492 -19.01 14.13 -23.76
CA GLY A 492 -18.72 15.52 -23.42
C GLY A 492 -19.96 16.43 -23.45
N ASP A 493 -21.16 15.86 -23.57
CA ASP A 493 -22.40 16.63 -23.58
C ASP A 493 -22.82 16.98 -22.15
N THR A 494 -23.25 18.22 -21.92
CA THR A 494 -23.69 18.68 -20.59
C THR A 494 -24.98 17.94 -20.18
N VAL A 495 -24.95 17.32 -19.01
CA VAL A 495 -26.08 16.61 -18.40
C VAL A 495 -26.47 17.23 -17.07
N ASP A 496 -27.68 16.92 -16.61
CA ASP A 496 -28.10 17.25 -15.25
C ASP A 496 -27.27 16.44 -14.25
N CYS A 497 -26.93 17.02 -13.11
CA CYS A 497 -25.97 16.46 -12.17
C CYS A 497 -26.54 15.35 -11.26
N GLY A 498 -27.84 15.06 -11.36
CA GLY A 498 -28.53 14.06 -10.53
C GLY A 498 -28.90 14.58 -9.16
#